data_AF-A0A973CKT7-F1
#
_entry.id   AF-A0A973CKT7-F1
#
_cell.length_a   1.000
_cell.length_b   1.000
_cell.length_c   1.000
_cell.angle_alpha   90.00
_cell.angle_beta   90.00
_cell.angle_gamma   90.00
#
_symmetry.space_group_name_H-M   'P 1'
#
loop_
_entity.id
_entity.type
_entity.pdbx_description
1 polymer ?
#
loop_
_entity_poly.entity_id
_entity_poly.type
_entity_poly.pdbx_seq_one_letter_code
_entity_poly.pdbx_strand_id
1 'polypeptide(L)'
;MNYKLIITLITICTATSVFAQRRRPPDTVTPYWVQKTKRASSKMYAKRIKCDLKGNLVLSMGNDGGITSKMPQGSYYRVGTPKNTGKLDRAVKAAFKANTGAAWDLVIKEANTFLKRYAWLGWGGYVAYIKGKAQMAKKDIKGATQTFKVAIDYAKIGKPIYYFKIKRGSIEVDLASENWKAADRKLRGIGRGRSNLPFIYVSKGKILEGNGKSKEAMFEYLKVATVFKNDRGARMEVKEAMSRLIPLLKNLKDNRYKFFAAELKAM
;
A
#
# COMPACT_ATOMS: atom_id res chain seq x y z
N MET A 1 -18.05 49.04 39.05
CA MET A 1 -18.83 47.89 39.59
C MET A 1 -18.11 46.61 39.14
N ASN A 2 -17.17 46.10 39.94
CA ASN A 2 -17.35 45.09 41.02
C ASN A 2 -17.77 43.73 40.45
N TYR A 3 -17.11 42.58 40.64
CA TYR A 3 -15.88 42.16 41.35
C TYR A 3 -15.58 40.70 40.90
N LYS A 4 -14.29 40.34 40.83
CA LYS A 4 -13.64 39.05 41.23
C LYS A 4 -14.14 37.70 40.64
N LEU A 5 -13.27 36.92 39.98
CA LEU A 5 -12.32 35.92 40.57
C LEU A 5 -13.06 34.73 41.23
N ILE A 6 -13.01 33.50 40.71
CA ILE A 6 -11.95 32.47 40.83
C ILE A 6 -12.40 31.28 41.71
N ILE A 7 -12.42 30.09 41.07
CA ILE A 7 -11.99 28.76 41.55
C ILE A 7 -12.82 28.02 42.64
N THR A 8 -12.89 26.68 42.44
CA THR A 8 -13.02 25.57 43.43
C THR A 8 -14.40 25.32 44.06
N LEU A 9 -14.90 24.10 44.31
CA LEU A 9 -14.71 22.69 43.89
C LEU A 9 -15.70 21.90 44.80
N ILE A 10 -16.25 20.76 44.33
CA ILE A 10 -16.75 19.60 45.15
C ILE A 10 -18.08 19.87 45.89
N THR A 11 -19.16 19.07 45.80
CA THR A 11 -19.30 17.66 46.26
C THR A 11 -20.71 17.17 45.84
N ILE A 12 -20.85 16.17 44.94
CA ILE A 12 -21.29 14.76 45.20
C ILE A 12 -22.76 14.66 45.70
N CYS A 13 -23.69 13.93 45.05
CA CYS A 13 -23.85 12.46 45.19
C CYS A 13 -24.90 11.84 44.22
N THR A 14 -24.49 10.73 43.57
CA THR A 14 -25.20 9.43 43.35
C THR A 14 -26.54 9.36 42.57
N ALA A 15 -26.79 8.42 41.65
CA ALA A 15 -26.38 7.01 41.63
C ALA A 15 -26.43 6.34 40.24
N THR A 16 -25.44 5.46 40.01
CA THR A 16 -25.52 4.15 39.34
C THR A 16 -26.22 3.99 37.99
N SER A 17 -25.42 3.88 36.93
CA SER A 17 -25.46 2.66 36.10
C SER A 17 -24.04 2.24 35.73
N VAL A 18 -23.60 1.20 36.43
CA VAL A 18 -22.40 0.41 36.18
C VAL A 18 -22.62 -0.34 34.86
N PHE A 19 -22.10 0.19 33.76
CA PHE A 19 -21.68 -0.66 32.64
C PHE A 19 -20.18 -0.48 32.47
N ALA A 20 -19.47 -1.50 32.93
CA ALA A 20 -18.03 -1.59 32.96
C ALA A 20 -17.41 -1.37 31.57
N GLN A 21 -17.08 -0.13 31.24
CA GLN A 21 -15.89 0.14 30.43
C GLN A 21 -14.71 -0.38 31.22
N ARG A 22 -14.28 -1.61 30.93
CA ARG A 22 -12.97 -2.14 31.34
C ARG A 22 -11.91 -1.12 30.92
N ARG A 23 -11.55 -0.21 31.83
CA ARG A 23 -10.32 0.57 31.77
C ARG A 23 -9.19 -0.45 31.75
N ARG A 24 -8.49 -0.52 30.62
CA ARG A 24 -7.33 -1.41 30.46
C ARG A 24 -6.23 -0.93 31.40
N PRO A 25 -5.60 -1.82 32.17
CA PRO A 25 -4.39 -1.47 32.91
C PRO A 25 -3.27 -1.04 31.93
N PRO A 26 -2.37 -0.13 32.32
CA PRO A 26 -1.44 0.52 31.40
C PRO A 26 -0.32 -0.38 30.84
N ASP A 27 -0.14 -1.62 31.32
CA ASP A 27 1.11 -2.36 31.08
C ASP A 27 1.01 -3.55 30.11
N THR A 28 -0.05 -3.70 29.32
CA THR A 28 -0.09 -4.75 28.27
C THR A 28 -0.75 -4.27 26.99
N VAL A 29 -0.02 -3.47 26.19
CA VAL A 29 -0.29 -3.38 24.75
C VAL A 29 0.01 -4.75 24.16
N THR A 30 -0.96 -5.67 24.20
CA THR A 30 -0.88 -6.92 23.44
C THR A 30 -0.80 -6.53 21.97
N PRO A 31 0.36 -6.69 21.31
CA PRO A 31 0.54 -6.11 19.99
C PRO A 31 -0.13 -6.96 18.91
N TYR A 32 -0.75 -8.07 19.31
CA TYR A 32 -1.44 -9.01 18.45
C TYR A 32 -2.95 -8.92 18.65
N TRP A 33 -3.67 -8.75 17.54
CA TRP A 33 -5.13 -8.75 17.56
C TRP A 33 -5.70 -9.33 16.27
N VAL A 34 -6.90 -9.87 16.37
CA VAL A 34 -7.72 -10.33 15.24
C VAL A 34 -9.08 -9.67 15.33
N GLN A 35 -9.58 -9.18 14.20
CA GLN A 35 -10.88 -8.56 14.09
C GLN A 35 -11.80 -9.49 13.31
N LYS A 36 -12.91 -9.94 13.90
CA LYS A 36 -13.84 -10.89 13.24
C LYS A 36 -14.72 -10.23 12.18
N THR A 37 -15.18 -9.00 12.43
CA THR A 37 -16.09 -8.27 11.52
C THR A 37 -15.55 -6.88 11.20
N LYS A 38 -16.24 -6.10 10.36
CA LYS A 38 -15.86 -4.70 10.09
C LYS A 38 -15.95 -3.81 11.33
N ARG A 39 -16.72 -4.20 12.35
CA ARG A 39 -16.92 -3.42 13.58
C ARG A 39 -15.69 -3.50 14.48
N ALA A 40 -15.24 -2.36 15.01
CA ALA A 40 -14.04 -2.28 15.85
C ALA A 40 -14.18 -3.05 17.17
N SER A 41 -15.40 -3.20 17.68
CA SER A 41 -15.73 -3.97 18.90
C SER A 41 -15.49 -5.47 18.76
N SER A 42 -15.31 -6.00 17.54
CA SER A 42 -15.04 -7.42 17.28
C SER A 42 -13.56 -7.83 17.39
N LYS A 43 -12.71 -6.95 17.96
CA LYS A 43 -11.29 -7.23 18.14
C LYS A 43 -11.05 -8.15 19.33
N MET A 44 -10.45 -9.31 19.05
CA MET A 44 -9.88 -10.21 20.03
C MET A 44 -8.38 -9.97 20.12
N TYR A 45 -7.86 -9.89 21.35
CA TYR A 45 -6.44 -9.66 21.61
C TYR A 45 -5.80 -10.96 22.03
N ALA A 46 -4.56 -11.16 21.60
CA ALA A 46 -3.78 -12.36 21.90
C ALA A 46 -2.38 -11.97 22.37
N LYS A 47 -1.74 -12.85 23.14
CA LYS A 47 -0.33 -12.72 23.50
C LYS A 47 0.58 -13.17 22.36
N ARG A 48 0.15 -14.17 21.58
CA ARG A 48 0.84 -14.68 20.38
C ARG A 48 -0.18 -15.08 19.31
N ILE A 49 0.21 -14.96 18.04
CA ILE A 49 -0.56 -15.46 16.89
C ILE A 49 0.37 -16.29 16.01
N LYS A 50 -0.05 -17.49 15.67
CA LYS A 50 0.55 -18.30 14.61
C LYS A 50 -0.40 -18.40 13.43
N CYS A 51 0.15 -18.58 12.25
CA CYS A 51 -0.62 -18.79 11.03
C CYS A 51 0.03 -19.88 10.17
N ASP A 52 -0.78 -20.71 9.55
CA ASP A 52 -0.32 -21.63 8.50
C ASP A 52 -0.29 -20.96 7.12
N LEU A 53 0.13 -21.69 6.08
CA LEU A 53 0.16 -21.18 4.71
C LEU A 53 -1.23 -20.98 4.11
N LYS A 54 -2.26 -21.66 4.64
CA LYS A 54 -3.66 -21.56 4.20
C LYS A 54 -4.37 -20.35 4.81
N GLY A 55 -3.77 -19.69 5.79
CA GLY A 55 -4.35 -18.54 6.47
C GLY A 55 -5.16 -18.89 7.72
N ASN A 56 -5.06 -20.12 8.23
CA ASN A 56 -5.68 -20.49 9.49
C ASN A 56 -4.84 -19.97 10.65
N LEU A 57 -5.49 -19.29 11.58
CA LEU A 57 -4.85 -18.67 12.73
C LEU A 57 -5.00 -19.52 13.99
N VAL A 58 -3.96 -19.51 14.82
CA VAL A 58 -4.01 -20.01 16.19
C VAL A 58 -3.61 -18.86 17.12
N LEU A 59 -4.55 -18.43 17.95
CA LEU A 59 -4.38 -17.37 18.94
C LEU A 59 -4.05 -17.98 20.29
N SER A 60 -2.98 -17.53 20.93
CA SER A 60 -2.67 -17.87 22.33
C SER A 60 -3.08 -16.71 23.24
N MET A 61 -4.04 -16.94 24.12
CA MET A 61 -4.60 -15.92 25.02
C MET A 61 -3.96 -15.91 26.41
N GLY A 62 -3.46 -17.06 26.89
CA GLY A 62 -2.74 -17.19 28.16
C GLY A 62 -1.22 -16.99 28.03
N ASN A 63 -0.54 -16.76 29.15
CA ASN A 63 0.93 -16.63 29.22
C ASN A 63 1.63 -17.96 28.86
N ASP A 64 1.02 -19.09 29.23
CA ASP A 64 1.61 -20.43 29.09
C ASP A 64 1.17 -21.13 27.80
N GLY A 65 0.40 -20.45 26.95
CA GLY A 65 -0.09 -21.01 25.68
C GLY A 65 -1.23 -22.02 25.80
N GLY A 66 -1.67 -22.39 27.01
CA GLY A 66 -2.73 -23.38 27.24
C GLY A 66 -4.11 -22.99 26.70
N ILE A 67 -4.46 -21.70 26.75
CA ILE A 67 -5.72 -21.20 26.17
C ILE A 67 -5.47 -20.79 24.71
N THR A 68 -5.93 -21.64 23.78
CA THR A 68 -5.85 -21.37 22.34
C THR A 68 -7.21 -21.22 21.69
N SER A 69 -7.28 -20.37 20.65
CA SER A 69 -8.44 -20.25 19.78
C SER A 69 -8.01 -20.42 18.33
N LYS A 70 -8.65 -21.34 17.62
CA LYS A 70 -8.41 -21.59 16.20
C LYS A 70 -9.40 -20.78 15.37
N MET A 71 -8.93 -20.14 14.31
CA MET A 71 -9.76 -19.37 13.38
C MET A 71 -9.42 -19.74 11.94
N PRO A 72 -10.32 -20.39 11.20
CA PRO A 72 -10.06 -20.70 9.81
C PRO A 72 -9.97 -19.43 8.96
N GLN A 73 -9.28 -19.53 7.82
CA GLN A 73 -9.25 -18.44 6.84
C GLN A 73 -10.69 -18.06 6.44
N GLY A 74 -10.97 -16.76 6.41
CA GLY A 74 -12.31 -16.23 6.10
C GLY A 74 -13.21 -16.03 7.32
N SER A 75 -12.91 -16.63 8.48
CA SER A 75 -13.66 -16.35 9.73
C SER A 75 -13.23 -15.07 10.45
N TYR A 76 -12.24 -14.36 9.89
CA TYR A 76 -11.72 -13.11 10.41
C TYR A 76 -11.57 -12.09 9.29
N TYR A 77 -11.80 -10.83 9.65
CA TYR A 77 -11.73 -9.70 8.74
C TYR A 77 -10.30 -9.13 8.66
N ARG A 78 -9.61 -8.97 9.81
CA ARG A 78 -8.27 -8.38 9.86
C ARG A 78 -7.40 -8.98 10.95
N VAL A 79 -6.09 -8.89 10.74
CA VAL A 79 -5.07 -9.29 11.73
C VAL A 79 -4.07 -8.16 11.89
N GLY A 80 -3.74 -7.83 13.13
CA GLY A 80 -2.64 -6.94 13.47
C GLY A 80 -1.57 -7.67 14.24
N THR A 81 -0.33 -7.52 13.78
CA THR A 81 0.88 -8.01 14.44
C THR A 81 1.96 -6.93 14.37
N PRO A 82 2.96 -6.90 15.27
CA PRO A 82 4.13 -6.03 15.12
C PRO A 82 4.74 -6.14 13.72
N LYS A 83 5.22 -5.02 13.17
CA LYS A 83 5.95 -5.03 11.91
C LYS A 83 7.33 -5.65 12.13
N ASN A 84 7.54 -6.89 11.68
CA ASN A 84 8.84 -7.55 11.74
C ASN A 84 9.54 -7.60 10.36
N THR A 85 9.54 -6.48 9.63
CA THR A 85 10.12 -6.41 8.27
C THR A 85 11.50 -5.76 8.24
N GLY A 86 12.18 -5.61 9.38
CA GLY A 86 13.44 -4.83 9.46
C GLY A 86 14.56 -5.32 8.54
N LYS A 87 14.68 -6.63 8.29
CA LYS A 87 15.63 -7.18 7.29
C LYS A 87 15.22 -6.81 5.86
N LEU A 88 13.96 -6.99 5.51
CA LEU A 88 13.41 -6.62 4.20
C LEU A 88 13.56 -5.12 3.94
N ASP A 89 13.21 -4.27 4.91
CA ASP A 89 13.29 -2.82 4.78
C ASP A 89 14.74 -2.36 4.54
N ARG A 90 15.72 -2.99 5.20
CA ARG A 90 17.15 -2.74 4.96
C ARG A 90 17.57 -3.20 3.55
N ALA A 91 17.14 -4.39 3.12
CA ALA A 91 17.42 -4.88 1.77
C ALA A 91 16.84 -3.94 0.70
N VAL A 92 15.62 -3.43 0.89
CA VAL A 92 14.99 -2.47 -0.02
C VAL A 92 15.80 -1.17 -0.10
N LYS A 93 16.22 -0.60 1.03
CA LYS A 93 17.07 0.60 1.04
C LYS A 93 18.39 0.38 0.30
N ALA A 94 19.04 -0.76 0.53
CA ALA A 94 20.27 -1.12 -0.15
C ALA A 94 20.04 -1.29 -1.67
N ALA A 95 18.93 -1.91 -2.08
CA ALA A 95 18.59 -2.09 -3.49
C ALA A 95 18.32 -0.77 -4.20
N PHE A 96 17.66 0.20 -3.56
CA PHE A 96 17.50 1.54 -4.15
C PHE A 96 18.84 2.29 -4.29
N LYS A 97 19.78 2.09 -3.36
CA LYS A 97 21.11 2.72 -3.43
C LYS A 97 22.00 2.09 -4.50
N ALA A 98 22.06 0.76 -4.54
CA ALA A 98 22.92 0.03 -5.47
C ALA A 98 22.32 -0.05 -6.88
N ASN A 99 20.99 -0.17 -6.98
CA ASN A 99 20.23 -0.38 -8.21
C ASN A 99 20.77 -1.52 -9.10
N THR A 100 21.30 -2.58 -8.50
CA THR A 100 21.82 -3.76 -9.19
C THR A 100 20.84 -4.94 -9.11
N GLY A 101 20.89 -5.84 -10.09
CA GLY A 101 20.08 -7.06 -10.08
C GLY A 101 20.26 -7.90 -8.81
N ALA A 102 21.50 -8.04 -8.32
CA ALA A 102 21.83 -8.77 -7.10
C ALA A 102 21.19 -8.16 -5.84
N ALA A 103 21.11 -6.83 -5.75
CA ALA A 103 20.46 -6.18 -4.63
C ALA A 103 18.93 -6.42 -4.62
N TRP A 104 18.31 -6.45 -5.81
CA TRP A 104 16.90 -6.80 -5.96
C TRP A 104 16.63 -8.29 -5.67
N ASP A 105 17.58 -9.19 -5.95
CA ASP A 105 17.47 -10.61 -5.58
C ASP A 105 17.42 -10.82 -4.07
N LEU A 106 18.23 -10.07 -3.31
CA LEU A 106 18.16 -10.09 -1.86
C LEU A 106 16.77 -9.66 -1.36
N VAL A 107 16.18 -8.62 -1.94
CA VAL A 107 14.81 -8.17 -1.61
C VAL A 107 13.80 -9.30 -1.85
N ILE A 108 13.89 -9.99 -2.99
CA ILE A 108 12.99 -11.08 -3.34
C ILE A 108 13.17 -12.26 -2.37
N LYS A 109 14.42 -12.62 -2.02
CA LYS A 109 14.74 -13.68 -1.04
C LYS A 109 14.16 -13.38 0.34
N GLU A 110 14.37 -12.17 0.86
CA GLU A 110 13.84 -11.75 2.16
C GLU A 110 12.31 -11.70 2.14
N ALA A 111 11.70 -11.20 1.06
CA ALA A 111 10.26 -11.16 0.91
C ALA A 111 9.64 -12.56 0.89
N ASN A 112 10.25 -13.52 0.19
CA ASN A 112 9.81 -14.92 0.18
C ASN A 112 9.87 -15.54 1.58
N THR A 113 10.97 -15.31 2.30
CA THR A 113 11.14 -15.80 3.67
C THR A 113 10.06 -15.24 4.60
N PHE A 114 9.74 -13.96 4.46
CA PHE A 114 8.69 -13.32 5.24
C PHE A 114 7.29 -13.83 4.87
N LEU A 115 6.96 -13.96 3.59
CA LEU A 115 5.63 -14.41 3.14
C LEU A 115 5.31 -15.83 3.63
N LYS A 116 6.30 -16.74 3.68
CA LYS A 116 6.11 -18.09 4.24
C LYS A 116 5.61 -18.09 5.69
N ARG A 117 5.93 -17.06 6.48
CA ARG A 117 5.61 -17.00 7.92
C ARG A 117 4.51 -16.00 8.25
N TYR A 118 4.37 -14.94 7.46
CA TYR A 118 3.61 -13.75 7.85
C TYR A 118 2.63 -13.22 6.78
N ALA A 119 2.43 -13.95 5.67
CA ALA A 119 1.55 -13.49 4.59
C ALA A 119 0.15 -13.08 5.09
N TRP A 120 -0.44 -13.90 5.96
CA TRP A 120 -1.79 -13.70 6.49
C TRP A 120 -1.84 -12.90 7.81
N LEU A 121 -0.69 -12.44 8.32
CA LEU A 121 -0.56 -11.74 9.59
C LEU A 121 -0.62 -10.21 9.45
N GLY A 122 -1.36 -9.73 8.44
CA GLY A 122 -1.61 -8.31 8.18
C GLY A 122 -0.55 -7.57 7.35
N TRP A 123 0.61 -8.21 7.11
CA TRP A 123 1.74 -7.62 6.38
C TRP A 123 1.98 -8.22 4.99
N GLY A 124 1.32 -9.33 4.62
CA GLY A 124 1.57 -9.98 3.32
C GLY A 124 1.32 -9.08 2.12
N GLY A 125 0.30 -8.21 2.15
CA GLY A 125 0.07 -7.24 1.08
C GLY A 125 1.23 -6.25 0.90
N TYR A 126 1.85 -5.80 2.00
CA TYR A 126 3.03 -4.93 1.95
C TYR A 126 4.24 -5.64 1.35
N VAL A 127 4.52 -6.84 1.84
CA VAL A 127 5.70 -7.60 1.43
C VAL A 127 5.57 -8.11 0.00
N ALA A 128 4.38 -8.56 -0.39
CA ALA A 128 4.13 -8.95 -1.77
C ALA A 128 4.19 -7.76 -2.72
N TYR A 129 3.78 -6.56 -2.29
CA TYR A 129 3.98 -5.34 -3.07
C TYR A 129 5.46 -5.06 -3.32
N ILE A 130 6.29 -5.13 -2.27
CA ILE A 130 7.74 -4.94 -2.39
C ILE A 130 8.34 -5.99 -3.34
N LYS A 131 7.98 -7.27 -3.15
CA LYS A 131 8.45 -8.36 -4.01
C LYS A 131 8.10 -8.11 -5.47
N GLY A 132 6.84 -7.75 -5.76
CA GLY A 132 6.39 -7.47 -7.12
C GLY A 132 7.15 -6.30 -7.76
N LYS A 133 7.39 -5.21 -7.00
CA LYS A 133 8.20 -4.09 -7.49
C LYS A 133 9.67 -4.46 -7.73
N ALA A 134 10.26 -5.30 -6.87
CA ALA A 134 11.62 -5.80 -7.07
C ALA A 134 11.72 -6.68 -8.33
N GLN A 135 10.73 -7.55 -8.56
CA GLN A 135 10.66 -8.36 -9.79
C GLN A 135 10.53 -7.48 -11.04
N MET A 136 9.68 -6.46 -11.00
CA MET A 136 9.59 -5.48 -12.10
C MET A 136 10.92 -4.74 -12.34
N ALA A 137 11.64 -4.34 -11.30
CA ALA A 137 12.96 -3.71 -11.43
C ALA A 137 13.97 -4.64 -12.11
N LYS A 138 13.85 -5.95 -11.89
CA LYS A 138 14.62 -6.99 -12.59
C LYS A 138 14.08 -7.38 -13.97
N LYS A 139 13.04 -6.71 -14.47
CA LYS A 139 12.31 -7.06 -15.69
C LYS A 139 11.68 -8.48 -15.67
N ASP A 140 11.51 -9.08 -14.49
CA ASP A 140 10.76 -10.33 -14.30
C ASP A 140 9.24 -10.04 -14.27
N ILE A 141 8.68 -9.75 -15.43
CA ILE A 141 7.26 -9.36 -15.57
C ILE A 141 6.31 -10.54 -15.26
N LYS A 142 6.69 -11.76 -15.64
CA LYS A 142 5.89 -12.97 -15.35
C LYS A 142 5.83 -13.24 -13.85
N GLY A 143 6.97 -13.17 -13.16
CA GLY A 143 7.02 -13.34 -11.71
C GLY A 143 6.27 -12.23 -10.98
N ALA A 144 6.37 -10.97 -11.43
CA ALA A 144 5.62 -9.86 -10.86
C ALA A 144 4.10 -10.05 -11.01
N THR A 145 3.64 -10.50 -12.19
CA THR A 145 2.23 -10.82 -12.45
C THR A 145 1.70 -11.83 -11.42
N GLN A 146 2.41 -12.93 -11.24
CA GLN A 146 2.01 -13.98 -10.31
C GLN A 146 2.01 -13.48 -8.86
N THR A 147 3.02 -12.70 -8.48
CA THR A 147 3.10 -12.09 -7.14
C THR A 147 1.90 -11.18 -6.88
N PHE A 148 1.57 -10.25 -7.77
CA PHE A 148 0.43 -9.35 -7.57
C PHE A 148 -0.92 -10.06 -7.61
N LYS A 149 -1.06 -11.12 -8.41
CA LYS A 149 -2.27 -11.96 -8.45
C LYS A 149 -2.59 -12.56 -7.07
N VAL A 150 -1.60 -13.19 -6.43
CA VAL A 150 -1.78 -13.82 -5.11
C VAL A 150 -1.85 -12.78 -3.98
N ALA A 151 -1.15 -11.64 -4.14
CA ALA A 151 -1.09 -10.60 -3.12
C ALA A 151 -2.45 -9.95 -2.78
N ILE A 152 -3.42 -10.01 -3.70
CA ILE A 152 -4.76 -9.47 -3.50
C ILE A 152 -5.41 -10.08 -2.25
N ASP A 153 -5.24 -11.38 -2.03
CA ASP A 153 -5.86 -12.07 -0.90
C ASP A 153 -5.20 -11.69 0.43
N TYR A 154 -3.87 -11.55 0.45
CA TYR A 154 -3.16 -11.05 1.63
C TYR A 154 -3.54 -9.61 1.97
N ALA A 155 -3.77 -8.77 0.96
CA ALA A 155 -4.08 -7.37 1.16
C ALA A 155 -5.49 -7.12 1.74
N LYS A 156 -6.42 -8.06 1.59
CA LYS A 156 -7.79 -7.98 2.18
C LYS A 156 -7.76 -8.00 3.72
N ILE A 157 -6.79 -8.70 4.31
CA ILE A 157 -6.68 -8.92 5.76
C ILE A 157 -5.86 -7.83 6.46
N GLY A 158 -4.98 -7.17 5.71
CA GLY A 158 -4.10 -6.12 6.22
C GLY A 158 -4.72 -4.72 6.17
N LYS A 159 -3.84 -3.71 6.14
CA LYS A 159 -4.25 -2.32 5.97
C LYS A 159 -4.80 -2.08 4.56
N PRO A 160 -5.94 -1.39 4.39
CA PRO A 160 -6.53 -1.11 3.07
C PRO A 160 -5.58 -0.45 2.07
N ILE A 161 -4.62 0.35 2.56
CA ILE A 161 -3.61 1.00 1.71
C ILE A 161 -2.82 0.00 0.85
N TYR A 162 -2.56 -1.21 1.34
CA TYR A 162 -1.83 -2.21 0.57
C TYR A 162 -2.68 -2.84 -0.51
N TYR A 163 -4.00 -2.94 -0.33
CA TYR A 163 -4.90 -3.39 -1.38
C TYR A 163 -4.84 -2.42 -2.59
N PHE A 164 -4.82 -1.12 -2.34
CA PHE A 164 -4.64 -0.12 -3.40
C PHE A 164 -3.25 -0.20 -4.06
N LYS A 165 -2.19 -0.38 -3.27
CA LYS A 165 -0.83 -0.54 -3.82
C LYS A 165 -0.70 -1.79 -4.69
N ILE A 166 -1.31 -2.91 -4.29
CA ILE A 166 -1.35 -4.14 -5.10
C ILE A 166 -2.15 -3.95 -6.38
N LYS A 167 -3.30 -3.26 -6.34
CA LYS A 167 -4.05 -2.91 -7.55
C LYS A 167 -3.23 -2.06 -8.52
N ARG A 168 -2.55 -1.01 -8.02
CA ARG A 168 -1.62 -0.20 -8.82
C ARG A 168 -0.52 -1.05 -9.43
N GLY A 169 0.17 -1.87 -8.63
CA GLY A 169 1.22 -2.77 -9.12
C GLY A 169 0.74 -3.75 -10.19
N SER A 170 -0.47 -4.29 -10.07
CA SER A 170 -1.04 -5.16 -11.11
C SER A 170 -1.29 -4.43 -12.43
N ILE A 171 -1.70 -3.16 -12.39
CA ILE A 171 -1.83 -2.32 -13.59
C ILE A 171 -0.45 -2.03 -14.19
N GLU A 172 0.52 -1.67 -13.36
CA GLU A 172 1.89 -1.39 -13.81
C GLU A 172 2.52 -2.60 -14.52
N VAL A 173 2.24 -3.82 -14.04
CA VAL A 173 2.68 -5.05 -14.70
C VAL A 173 1.98 -5.27 -16.04
N ASP A 174 0.65 -5.08 -16.10
CA ASP A 174 -0.07 -5.18 -17.38
C ASP A 174 0.48 -4.19 -18.40
N LEU A 175 0.75 -2.94 -17.98
CA LEU A 175 1.39 -1.90 -18.80
C LEU A 175 2.79 -2.31 -19.27
N ALA A 176 3.60 -2.90 -18.39
CA ALA A 176 4.96 -3.36 -18.73
C ALA A 176 4.94 -4.58 -19.67
N SER A 177 3.88 -5.38 -19.64
CA SER A 177 3.65 -6.51 -20.57
C SER A 177 2.88 -6.10 -21.83
N GLU A 178 2.62 -4.81 -22.04
CA GLU A 178 1.83 -4.28 -23.16
C GLU A 178 0.41 -4.86 -23.27
N ASN A 179 -0.13 -5.37 -22.16
CA ASN A 179 -1.50 -5.86 -22.08
C ASN A 179 -2.47 -4.69 -21.85
N TRP A 180 -2.57 -3.81 -22.85
CA TRP A 180 -3.30 -2.54 -22.78
C TRP A 180 -4.76 -2.71 -22.39
N LYS A 181 -5.42 -3.75 -22.92
CA LYS A 181 -6.83 -4.05 -22.63
C LYS A 181 -7.06 -4.48 -21.17
N ALA A 182 -6.15 -5.27 -20.60
CA ALA A 182 -6.23 -5.65 -19.19
C ALA A 182 -5.92 -4.46 -18.28
N ALA A 183 -4.89 -3.68 -18.62
CA ALA A 183 -4.52 -2.47 -17.91
C ALA A 183 -5.68 -1.48 -17.85
N ASP A 184 -6.32 -1.17 -18.98
CA ASP A 184 -7.46 -0.24 -19.05
C ASP A 184 -8.64 -0.74 -18.18
N ARG A 185 -8.98 -2.03 -18.29
CA ARG A 185 -10.06 -2.63 -17.50
C ARG A 185 -9.80 -2.48 -16.00
N LYS A 186 -8.59 -2.79 -15.53
CA LYS A 186 -8.21 -2.66 -14.12
C LYS A 186 -8.17 -1.19 -13.68
N LEU A 187 -7.72 -0.29 -14.55
CA LEU A 187 -7.61 1.14 -14.28
C LEU A 187 -8.99 1.77 -14.00
N ARG A 188 -10.04 1.35 -14.72
CA ARG A 188 -11.42 1.79 -14.46
C ARG A 188 -11.92 1.45 -13.06
N GLY A 189 -11.36 0.42 -12.42
CA GLY A 189 -11.67 0.00 -11.06
C GLY A 189 -10.89 0.74 -9.96
N ILE A 190 -10.06 1.73 -10.31
CA ILE A 190 -9.36 2.59 -9.36
C ILE A 190 -10.25 3.81 -9.03
N GLY A 191 -10.45 4.08 -7.74
CA GLY A 191 -11.22 5.25 -7.31
C GLY A 191 -10.55 6.56 -7.74
N ARG A 192 -11.35 7.50 -8.26
CA ARG A 192 -10.90 8.78 -8.84
C ARG A 192 -10.61 9.87 -7.80
N GLY A 193 -10.21 9.50 -6.59
CA GLY A 193 -9.76 10.45 -5.58
C GLY A 193 -8.50 11.19 -6.05
N ARG A 194 -8.30 12.43 -5.57
CA ARG A 194 -7.20 13.32 -5.99
C ARG A 194 -5.82 12.65 -5.97
N SER A 195 -5.54 11.83 -4.95
CA SER A 195 -4.27 11.09 -4.82
C SER A 195 -4.04 9.99 -5.86
N ASN A 196 -5.07 9.55 -6.58
CA ASN A 196 -4.97 8.54 -7.62
C ASN A 196 -4.97 9.12 -9.04
N LEU A 197 -5.47 10.34 -9.22
CA LEU A 197 -5.60 10.96 -10.54
C LEU A 197 -4.28 11.02 -11.33
N PRO A 198 -3.12 11.40 -10.75
CA PRO A 198 -1.85 11.42 -11.48
C PRO A 198 -1.52 10.06 -12.08
N PHE A 199 -1.62 9.00 -11.27
CA PHE A 199 -1.39 7.63 -11.72
C PHE A 199 -2.37 7.19 -12.81
N ILE A 200 -3.64 7.56 -12.66
CA ILE A 200 -4.68 7.24 -13.66
C ILE A 200 -4.34 7.89 -15.00
N TYR A 201 -4.04 9.18 -15.01
CA TYR A 201 -3.72 9.90 -16.24
C TYR A 201 -2.43 9.40 -16.89
N VAL A 202 -1.35 9.18 -16.12
CA VAL A 202 -0.11 8.57 -16.66
C VAL A 202 -0.39 7.21 -17.27
N SER A 203 -1.12 6.34 -16.56
CA SER A 203 -1.43 4.99 -17.03
C SER A 203 -2.29 5.01 -18.29
N LYS A 204 -3.30 5.91 -18.35
CA LYS A 204 -4.12 6.10 -19.53
C LYS A 204 -3.32 6.63 -20.71
N GLY A 205 -2.39 7.56 -20.47
CA GLY A 205 -1.44 8.04 -21.47
C GLY A 205 -0.63 6.89 -22.08
N LYS A 206 -0.08 6.00 -21.25
CA LYS A 206 0.70 4.83 -21.72
C LYS A 206 -0.15 3.89 -22.58
N ILE A 207 -1.39 3.64 -22.16
CA ILE A 207 -2.34 2.81 -22.92
C ILE A 207 -2.64 3.46 -24.28
N LEU A 208 -2.88 4.77 -24.33
CA LEU A 208 -3.14 5.48 -25.58
C LEU A 208 -1.93 5.47 -26.50
N GLU A 209 -0.74 5.74 -25.96
CA GLU A 209 0.53 5.68 -26.69
C GLU A 209 0.76 4.30 -27.30
N GLY A 210 0.62 3.23 -26.50
CA GLY A 210 0.75 1.84 -26.97
C GLY A 210 -0.31 1.41 -27.99
N ASN A 211 -1.41 2.15 -28.12
CA ASN A 211 -2.44 1.95 -29.14
C ASN A 211 -2.29 2.91 -30.34
N GLY A 212 -1.16 3.61 -30.48
CA GLY A 212 -0.90 4.54 -31.58
C GLY A 212 -1.64 5.89 -31.48
N LYS A 213 -2.31 6.18 -30.35
CA LYS A 213 -3.07 7.42 -30.12
C LYS A 213 -2.19 8.48 -29.44
N SER A 214 -1.10 8.85 -30.10
CA SER A 214 -0.04 9.71 -29.55
C SER A 214 -0.54 11.10 -29.13
N LYS A 215 -1.48 11.70 -29.88
CA LYS A 215 -2.02 13.03 -29.56
C LYS A 215 -2.87 13.00 -28.29
N GLU A 216 -3.69 11.96 -28.13
CA GLU A 216 -4.50 11.76 -26.94
C GLU A 216 -3.64 11.38 -25.72
N ALA A 217 -2.61 10.57 -25.92
CA ALA A 217 -1.63 10.24 -24.89
C ALA A 217 -0.94 11.51 -24.35
N MET A 218 -0.51 12.39 -25.26
CA MET A 218 0.10 13.68 -24.93
C MET A 218 -0.82 14.50 -24.02
N PHE A 219 -2.12 14.60 -24.33
CA PHE A 219 -3.06 15.33 -23.47
C PHE A 219 -3.20 14.73 -22.07
N GLU A 220 -3.18 13.40 -21.93
CA GLU A 220 -3.20 12.76 -20.60
C GLU A 220 -1.92 13.06 -19.81
N TYR A 221 -0.74 13.04 -20.45
CA TYR A 221 0.51 13.42 -19.78
C TYR A 221 0.56 14.91 -19.42
N LEU A 222 0.04 15.80 -20.29
CA LEU A 222 -0.05 17.23 -20.02
C LEU A 222 -0.86 17.52 -18.77
N LYS A 223 -2.01 16.85 -18.57
CA LYS A 223 -2.81 16.99 -17.33
C LYS A 223 -1.97 16.75 -16.09
N VAL A 224 -1.11 15.72 -16.11
CA VAL A 224 -0.24 15.40 -14.98
C VAL A 224 0.85 16.45 -14.79
N ALA A 225 1.58 16.75 -15.86
CA ALA A 225 2.72 17.67 -15.85
C ALA A 225 2.34 19.12 -15.52
N THR A 226 1.08 19.51 -15.71
CA THR A 226 0.61 20.88 -15.46
C THR A 226 -0.17 21.01 -14.16
N VAL A 227 -1.15 20.14 -13.91
CA VAL A 227 -2.05 20.24 -12.75
C VAL A 227 -1.37 19.78 -11.46
N PHE A 228 -0.48 18.79 -11.54
CA PHE A 228 0.14 18.15 -10.37
C PHE A 228 1.61 18.50 -10.18
N LYS A 229 2.15 19.47 -10.95
CA LYS A 229 3.60 19.79 -10.95
C LYS A 229 4.20 20.05 -9.56
N ASN A 230 3.44 20.70 -8.68
CA ASN A 230 3.87 21.06 -7.32
C ASN A 230 3.39 20.07 -6.26
N ASP A 231 2.71 18.98 -6.65
CA ASP A 231 2.20 17.97 -5.73
C ASP A 231 3.32 16.99 -5.35
N ARG A 232 3.83 17.12 -4.12
CA ARG A 232 4.87 16.22 -3.58
C ARG A 232 4.45 14.75 -3.61
N GLY A 233 3.16 14.46 -3.45
CA GLY A 233 2.61 13.11 -3.47
C GLY A 233 2.55 12.49 -4.87
N ALA A 234 2.65 13.32 -5.92
CA ALA A 234 2.59 12.90 -7.33
C ALA A 234 3.94 13.01 -8.05
N ARG A 235 5.04 13.33 -7.34
CA ARG A 235 6.34 13.64 -7.95
C ARG A 235 6.83 12.56 -8.93
N MET A 236 6.61 11.28 -8.61
CA MET A 236 7.03 10.18 -9.48
C MET A 236 6.20 10.13 -10.77
N GLU A 237 4.87 10.26 -10.64
CA GLU A 237 3.96 10.33 -11.78
C GLU A 237 4.21 11.57 -12.66
N VAL A 238 4.57 12.71 -12.05
CA VAL A 238 4.93 13.94 -12.77
C VAL A 238 6.22 13.74 -13.56
N LYS A 239 7.29 13.20 -12.94
CA LYS A 239 8.54 12.88 -13.63
C LYS A 239 8.30 11.95 -14.82
N GLU A 240 7.51 10.90 -14.60
CA GLU A 240 7.17 9.96 -15.66
C GLU A 240 6.37 10.62 -16.79
N ALA A 241 5.33 11.40 -16.46
CA ALA A 241 4.54 12.13 -17.46
C ALA A 241 5.41 13.06 -18.30
N MET A 242 6.30 13.85 -17.69
CA MET A 242 7.21 14.74 -18.41
C MET A 242 8.16 13.95 -19.32
N SER A 243 8.73 12.84 -18.82
CA SER A 243 9.64 12.00 -19.62
C SER A 243 8.99 11.43 -20.89
N ARG A 244 7.69 11.11 -20.83
CA ARG A 244 6.88 10.63 -21.96
C ARG A 244 6.40 11.77 -22.85
N LEU A 245 6.06 12.92 -22.26
CA LEU A 245 5.53 14.08 -22.96
C LEU A 245 6.58 14.72 -23.89
N ILE A 246 7.84 14.82 -23.45
CA ILE A 246 8.92 15.47 -24.21
C ILE A 246 9.09 14.87 -25.62
N PRO A 247 9.27 13.55 -25.83
CA PRO A 247 9.41 12.99 -27.17
C PRO A 247 8.14 13.17 -28.02
N LEU A 248 6.94 13.08 -27.43
CA LEU A 248 5.68 13.31 -28.16
C LEU A 248 5.59 14.74 -28.70
N LEU A 249 5.96 15.75 -27.90
CA LEU A 249 5.98 17.14 -28.32
C LEU A 249 7.05 17.40 -29.40
N LYS A 250 8.23 16.78 -29.29
CA LYS A 250 9.28 16.86 -30.32
C LYS A 250 8.78 16.34 -31.67
N ASN A 251 8.11 15.19 -31.67
CA ASN A 251 7.57 14.60 -32.90
C ASN A 251 6.50 15.49 -33.56
N LEU A 252 5.77 16.26 -32.75
CA LEU A 252 4.79 17.25 -33.22
C LEU A 252 5.41 18.61 -33.56
N LYS A 253 6.74 18.75 -33.50
CA LYS A 253 7.47 20.02 -33.70
C LYS A 253 7.01 21.13 -32.74
N ASP A 254 6.54 20.77 -31.55
CA ASP A 254 6.05 21.71 -30.56
C ASP A 254 7.17 22.15 -29.61
N ASN A 255 7.63 23.40 -29.74
CA ASN A 255 8.75 23.96 -28.98
C ASN A 255 8.57 23.96 -27.45
N ARG A 256 7.35 23.75 -26.93
CA ARG A 256 7.09 23.62 -25.49
C ARG A 256 7.79 22.42 -24.87
N TYR A 257 8.28 21.45 -25.66
CA TYR A 257 9.11 20.36 -25.14
C TYR A 257 10.33 20.88 -24.34
N LYS A 258 10.89 22.04 -24.72
CA LYS A 258 12.05 22.65 -24.04
C LYS A 258 11.73 23.04 -22.60
N PHE A 259 10.55 23.62 -22.38
CA PHE A 259 10.05 23.97 -21.05
C PHE A 259 9.93 22.73 -20.16
N PHE A 260 9.25 21.68 -20.64
CA PHE A 260 9.09 20.44 -19.86
C PHE A 260 10.42 19.70 -19.63
N ALA A 261 11.37 19.79 -20.57
CA ALA A 261 12.71 19.23 -20.38
C ALA A 261 13.50 19.96 -19.27
N ALA A 262 13.40 21.30 -19.21
CA ALA A 262 14.02 22.08 -18.15
C ALA A 262 13.39 21.78 -16.78
N GLU A 263 12.05 21.74 -16.71
CA GLU A 263 11.31 21.35 -15.50
C GLU A 263 11.70 19.96 -15.00
N LEU A 264 11.76 18.96 -15.89
CA LEU A 264 12.16 17.60 -15.52
C LEU A 264 13.60 17.54 -14.96
N LYS A 265 14.52 18.35 -15.50
CA LYS A 265 15.91 18.43 -15.03
C LYS A 265 16.01 19.07 -13.63
N ALA A 266 15.09 19.98 -13.29
CA ALA A 266 15.06 20.65 -11.99
C ALA A 266 14.49 19.78 -10.85
N MET A 267 13.84 18.65 -11.17
CA MET A 267 13.20 17.74 -10.21
C MET A 267 14.09 16.57 -9.78
#